data_AF-A0A662WMC9-F1
#
_entry.id   AF-A0A662WMC9-F1
#
_cell.length_a   1.000
_cell.length_b   1.000
_cell.length_c   1.000
_cell.angle_alpha   90.00
_cell.angle_beta   90.00
_cell.angle_gamma   90.00
#
_symmetry.space_group_name_H-M   'P 1'
#
loop_
_entity.id
_entity.type
_entity.pdbx_description
1 polymer ?
#
loop_
_entity_poly.entity_id
_entity_poly.type
_entity_poly.pdbx_seq_one_letter_code
_entity_poly.pdbx_strand_id
1 'polypeptide(L)' 'MALKLYANLISQPCRSVAWVLKVKGTDYEFVQTNPGSDFIKSDEFKALNPQCFVPVLKDDDFVLTEG' A
#
# COMPACT_ATOMS: atom_id res chain seq x y z
N MET A 1 3.76 -9.03 -14.02
CA MET A 1 3.85 -7.81 -13.20
C MET A 1 2.50 -7.66 -12.51
N ALA A 2 2.50 -7.50 -11.19
CA ALA A 2 1.29 -7.58 -10.38
C ALA A 2 1.20 -6.32 -9.52
N LEU A 3 0.03 -5.70 -9.52
CA LEU A 3 -0.31 -4.56 -8.67
C LEU A 3 0.00 -4.90 -7.22
N LYS A 4 0.71 -4.04 -6.50
CA LYS A 4 1.01 -4.24 -5.08
C LYS A 4 0.24 -3.26 -4.21
N LEU A 5 -0.40 -3.79 -3.17
CA LEU A 5 -1.05 -3.00 -2.13
C LEU A 5 -0.28 -3.14 -0.82
N TYR A 6 0.48 -2.13 -0.46
CA TYR A 6 1.11 -2.02 0.86
C TYR A 6 0.08 -1.50 1.84
N ALA A 7 -0.37 -2.34 2.75
CA ALA A 7 -1.52 -2.02 3.61
C ALA A 7 -1.55 -2.81 4.91
N ASN A 8 -2.33 -2.32 5.86
CA ASN A 8 -2.77 -3.07 7.03
C ASN A 8 -4.29 -2.96 7.14
N LEU A 9 -5.00 -4.09 7.10
CA LEU A 9 -6.46 -4.13 7.05
C LEU A 9 -7.15 -3.65 8.36
N ILE A 10 -6.41 -3.41 9.44
CA ILE A 10 -6.92 -2.69 10.62
C ILE A 10 -7.20 -1.21 10.28
N SER A 11 -6.43 -0.63 9.36
CA SER A 11 -6.60 0.76 8.90
C SER A 11 -7.80 0.90 7.96
N GLN A 12 -8.66 1.89 8.22
CA GLN A 12 -9.82 2.20 7.36
C GLN A 12 -9.44 2.53 5.90
N PRO A 13 -8.52 3.47 5.61
CA PRO A 13 -8.17 3.79 4.23
C PRO A 13 -7.59 2.58 3.47
N CYS A 14 -6.84 1.72 4.16
CA CYS A 14 -6.35 0.46 3.58
C CYS A 14 -7.49 -0.47 3.15
N ARG A 15 -8.52 -0.63 3.98
CA ARG A 15 -9.70 -1.46 3.62
C ARG A 15 -10.46 -0.87 2.43
N SER A 16 -10.61 0.45 2.37
CA SER A 16 -11.28 1.11 1.24
C SER A 16 -10.62 0.76 -0.09
N VAL A 17 -9.29 0.84 -0.17
CA VAL A 17 -8.54 0.47 -1.38
C VAL A 17 -8.69 -1.02 -1.69
N ALA A 18 -8.52 -1.90 -0.70
CA ALA A 18 -8.67 -3.34 -0.88
C ALA A 18 -10.08 -3.74 -1.37
N TRP A 19 -11.12 -3.05 -0.89
CA TRP A 19 -12.50 -3.27 -1.34
C TRP A 19 -12.72 -2.83 -2.78
N VAL A 20 -12.19 -1.67 -3.19
CA VAL A 20 -12.31 -1.22 -4.59
C VAL A 20 -11.63 -2.22 -5.52
N LEU A 21 -10.44 -2.70 -5.19
CA LEU A 21 -9.74 -3.71 -5.99
C LEU A 21 -10.56 -5.01 -6.09
N LYS A 22 -11.16 -5.45 -4.98
CA LYS A 22 -12.04 -6.62 -4.97
C LYS A 22 -13.30 -6.43 -5.82
N VAL A 23 -13.97 -5.27 -5.71
CA VAL A 23 -15.17 -4.95 -6.49
C VAL A 23 -14.85 -4.86 -7.99
N LYS A 24 -13.67 -4.39 -8.34
CA LYS A 24 -13.18 -4.32 -9.72
C LYS A 24 -12.71 -5.67 -10.27
N GLY A 25 -12.54 -6.68 -9.43
CA GLY A 25 -11.96 -7.97 -9.83
C GLY A 25 -10.50 -7.85 -10.26
N THR A 26 -9.77 -6.87 -9.72
CA THR A 26 -8.35 -6.65 -10.03
C THR A 26 -7.51 -7.50 -9.10
N ASP A 27 -6.66 -8.36 -9.66
CA ASP A 27 -5.69 -9.14 -8.90
C ASP A 27 -4.56 -8.23 -8.41
N TYR A 28 -4.14 -8.43 -7.16
CA TYR A 28 -3.04 -7.70 -6.56
C TYR A 28 -2.30 -8.55 -5.52
N GLU A 29 -1.01 -8.27 -5.37
CA GLU A 29 -0.21 -8.75 -4.26
C GLU A 29 -0.47 -7.87 -3.04
N PHE A 30 -0.95 -8.48 -1.96
CA PHE A 30 -1.13 -7.80 -0.70
C PHE A 30 0.16 -7.85 0.14
N VAL A 31 0.76 -6.69 0.39
CA VAL A 31 1.98 -6.56 1.19
C VAL A 31 1.63 -6.03 2.58
N GLN A 32 1.53 -6.93 3.56
CA GLN A 32 1.20 -6.57 4.95
C GLN A 32 2.24 -5.59 5.49
N THR A 33 1.81 -4.36 5.76
CA THR A 33 2.68 -3.26 6.19
C THR A 33 2.16 -2.67 7.49
N ASN A 34 2.82 -2.97 8.61
CA ASN A 34 2.35 -2.53 9.93
C ASN A 34 2.83 -1.11 10.24
N PRO A 35 1.94 -0.18 10.64
CA PRO A 35 2.33 1.12 11.16
C PRO A 35 3.30 0.96 12.34
N GLY A 36 4.38 1.75 12.36
CA GLY A 36 5.40 1.72 13.40
C GLY A 36 6.47 0.62 13.25
N SER A 37 6.33 -0.30 12.30
CA SER A 37 7.36 -1.30 11.96
C SER A 37 8.64 -0.65 11.42
N ASP A 38 9.76 -1.37 11.50
CA ASP A 38 11.03 -0.88 10.94
C ASP A 38 10.99 -0.78 9.41
N PHE A 39 10.18 -1.63 8.75
CA PHE A 39 9.97 -1.55 7.31
C PHE A 39 9.38 -0.20 6.89
N ILE A 40 8.34 0.30 7.58
CA ILE A 40 7.72 1.59 7.22
C ILE A 40 8.67 2.78 7.44
N LYS A 41 9.70 2.60 8.28
CA LYS A 41 10.76 3.60 8.57
C LYS A 41 11.97 3.47 7.65
N SER A 42 12.08 2.36 6.92
CA SER A 42 13.19 2.09 6.01
C SER A 42 13.21 3.10 4.86
N ASP A 43 14.38 3.32 4.28
CA ASP A 43 14.52 4.20 3.12
C ASP A 43 13.85 3.60 1.87
N GLU A 44 13.69 2.27 1.82
CA GLU A 44 12.91 1.59 0.79
C GLU A 44 11.44 2.02 0.82
N PHE A 45 10.80 2.03 1.99
CA PHE A 45 9.41 2.45 2.09
C PHE A 45 9.26 3.96 1.90
N LYS A 46 10.21 4.78 2.37
CA LYS A 46 10.22 6.23 2.12
C LYS A 46 10.32 6.57 0.64
N ALA A 47 11.02 5.76 -0.16
CA ALA A 47 11.08 5.92 -1.60
C ALA A 47 9.72 5.68 -2.27
N LEU A 48 8.82 4.89 -1.64
CA LEU A 48 7.45 4.72 -2.07
C LEU A 48 6.54 5.85 -1.54
N ASN A 49 6.61 6.14 -0.24
CA ASN A 49 5.84 7.19 0.41
C ASN A 49 6.71 7.96 1.42
N PRO A 50 7.15 9.19 1.11
CA PRO A 50 7.96 10.00 2.02
C PRO A 50 7.26 10.33 3.35
N GLN A 51 5.93 10.27 3.42
CA GLN A 51 5.16 10.48 4.66
C GLN A 51 5.08 9.22 5.55
N CYS A 52 5.58 8.07 5.07
CA CYS A 52 5.58 6.80 5.79
C CYS A 52 4.18 6.32 6.24
N PHE A 53 3.15 6.57 5.42
CA PHE A 53 1.79 6.11 5.67
C PHE A 53 1.35 4.99 4.73
N VAL A 54 0.34 4.25 5.16
CA VAL A 54 -0.39 3.25 4.36
C VAL A 54 -1.85 3.69 4.19
N PRO A 55 -2.51 3.37 3.07
CA PRO A 55 -2.07 2.48 1.99
C PRO A 55 -1.11 3.11 0.98
N VAL A 56 -0.34 2.27 0.28
CA VAL A 56 0.41 2.64 -0.94
C VAL A 56 0.09 1.62 -2.03
N LEU A 57 -0.22 2.13 -3.22
CA LEU A 57 -0.44 1.33 -4.43
C LEU A 57 0.78 1.45 -5.33
N LYS A 58 1.36 0.31 -5.73
CA LYS A 58 2.46 0.27 -6.70
C LYS A 58 2.08 -0.58 -7.90
N ASP A 59 2.10 0.03 -9.07
CA ASP A 59 1.89 -0.61 -10.36
C ASP A 59 3.14 -0.40 -11.21
N ASP A 60 4.03 -1.38 -11.21
CA ASP A 60 5.36 -1.30 -11.82
C ASP A 60 6.17 -0.08 -11.33
N ASP A 61 6.41 0.89 -12.22
CA ASP A 61 7.17 2.11 -11.92
C ASP A 61 6.28 3.23 -11.37
N PHE A 62 4.95 3.05 -11.37
CA PHE A 62 4.00 4.01 -10.85
C PHE A 62 3.69 3.72 -9.39
N VAL A 63 3.79 4.76 -8.55
CA VAL A 63 3.45 4.71 -7.13
C VAL A 63 2.38 5.75 -6.84
N LEU A 64 1.28 5.31 -6.24
CA LEU A 64 0.17 6.15 -5.80
C LEU A 64 0.11 6.18 -4.28
N THR A 65 0.15 7.39 -3.74
CA THR A 65 -0.02 7.73 -2.33
C THR A 65 -0.94 8.92 -2.20
N GLU A 66 -1.54 9.12 -1.02
CA GLU A 66 -2.37 10.28 -0.71
C GLU A 66 -1.89 10.87 0.62
N GLY A 67 -1.92 12.20 0.71
CA GLY A 67 -1.31 12.99 1.79
C GLY A 67 -2.26 13.46 2.87
#